data_AF-A0A1G9QYA1-F1
#
_entry.id   AF-A0A1G9QYA1-F1
#
_cell.length_a   1.000
_cell.length_b   1.000
_cell.length_c   1.000
_cell.angle_alpha   90.00
_cell.angle_beta   90.00
_cell.angle_gamma   90.00
#
_symmetry.space_group_name_H-M   'P 1'
#
loop_
_entity.id
_entity.type
_entity.pdbx_description
1 polymer ?
#
loop_
_entity_poly.entity_id
_entity_poly.type
_entity_poly.pdbx_seq_one_letter_code
_entity_poly.pdbx_strand_id
1 'polypeptide(L)'
;MTDPAATTSELPIGPWNPGVRSDLPAAFLPLVTVYRPEHVETLLRDALDLSDLCGLPARQLTRFRASRLVVHEVLIRVMSDLSVPVGAVYADLGVNFRAIVATILREGVEPRIGEVEAALTRIRTEADAVLTREIAAILDDPPAPPPPEPGWLDRLLGRRPPAVEAPRVDRATRALLHIESWQRRASESGDGLEIAACEALRTVVSGLIARQNTLIRDPGLLRSLAGTLVSNGYGSRRIGEMIEPWIAAVIEARGYRRLAAQAHPVVMNVKGASASGKSTIRPYQLGLARRLGMAWSDFAVITPDVWRKYLLDYDSLGPAARYAGTLTGYEVEIIDMKLDRYVTRKAAERRISNLLIDRFRFDSFQAEAGSDGGGQLLTRFGDRVYMQFMVTPPADTVERAWQRGEMFGRYKAVEDLLAHNVEAYTGMPRLFFNWALARDKQVVCEFLDNSVPLGERPRTIAFWADGILNILDVKGLIDIDRFRKVDIFARAPEAVFKGADLAAPANTGFLRECLRRMAAIRFVQAETGRAILRLDRGRLTGLNRDAFAALGDGPDWAAARALIGVPADTTAIPTLDETLNPAEEPTLGAWGPPAASEAASRTVGADLT
;
A
#
# COMPACT_ATOMS: atom_id res chain seq x y z
N MET A 1 -31.34 7.27 -40.99
CA MET A 1 -32.05 6.30 -40.13
C MET A 1 -31.71 6.67 -38.70
N THR A 2 -32.69 7.27 -38.02
CA THR A 2 -32.64 7.70 -36.63
C THR A 2 -32.68 6.48 -35.73
N ASP A 3 -31.60 6.25 -34.99
CA ASP A 3 -31.53 5.24 -33.94
C ASP A 3 -32.44 5.71 -32.78
N PRO A 4 -33.41 4.90 -32.32
CA PRO A 4 -34.30 5.32 -31.25
C PRO A 4 -33.47 5.39 -29.96
N ALA A 5 -33.57 6.54 -29.28
CA ALA A 5 -33.08 6.72 -27.94
C ALA A 5 -33.64 5.59 -27.06
N ALA A 6 -32.81 4.59 -26.80
CA ALA A 6 -32.99 3.69 -25.68
C ALA A 6 -32.86 4.56 -24.43
N THR A 7 -34.00 5.09 -23.97
CA THR A 7 -34.19 5.54 -22.59
C THR A 7 -33.86 4.35 -21.70
N THR A 8 -32.57 4.22 -21.39
CA THR A 8 -32.08 3.40 -20.31
C THR A 8 -32.70 4.02 -19.08
N SER A 9 -33.69 3.34 -18.51
CA SER A 9 -34.10 3.57 -17.12
C SER A 9 -32.83 3.59 -16.29
N GLU A 10 -32.35 4.79 -15.95
CA GLU A 10 -31.18 4.94 -15.10
C GLU A 10 -31.55 4.26 -13.78
N LEU A 11 -30.85 3.16 -13.46
CA LEU A 11 -31.02 2.47 -12.20
C LEU A 11 -30.96 3.51 -11.08
N PRO A 12 -31.86 3.45 -10.07
CA PRO A 12 -31.82 4.38 -8.98
C PRO A 12 -30.44 4.36 -8.32
N ILE A 13 -29.99 5.53 -7.88
CA ILE A 13 -28.73 5.68 -7.18
C ILE A 13 -28.81 4.89 -5.86
N GLY A 14 -27.77 4.11 -5.57
CA GLY A 14 -27.69 3.30 -4.36
C GLY A 14 -26.36 2.55 -4.25
N PRO A 15 -26.23 1.62 -3.30
CA PRO A 15 -24.94 0.95 -3.03
C PRO A 15 -24.40 0.16 -4.22
N TRP A 16 -25.30 -0.48 -4.98
CA TRP A 16 -24.95 -1.25 -6.17
C TRP A 16 -25.01 -0.43 -7.47
N ASN A 17 -25.33 0.86 -7.37
CA ASN A 17 -25.22 1.83 -8.46
C ASN A 17 -24.88 3.23 -7.90
N PRO A 18 -23.62 3.49 -7.53
CA PRO A 18 -23.26 4.72 -6.84
C PRO A 18 -23.24 5.97 -7.76
N GLY A 19 -23.52 5.81 -9.05
CA GLY A 19 -23.38 6.87 -10.06
C GLY A 19 -21.92 7.23 -10.36
N VAL A 20 -20.98 6.33 -10.03
CA VAL A 20 -19.58 6.42 -10.44
C VAL A 20 -19.17 5.17 -11.19
N ARG A 21 -18.33 5.36 -12.21
CA ARG A 21 -17.73 4.30 -13.01
C ARG A 21 -16.25 4.15 -12.64
N SER A 22 -15.69 2.98 -12.90
CA SER A 22 -14.27 2.69 -12.66
C SER A 22 -13.39 3.64 -13.49
N ASP A 23 -13.75 3.84 -14.76
CA ASP A 23 -13.12 4.84 -15.62
C ASP A 23 -13.63 6.25 -15.31
N LEU A 24 -12.69 7.18 -15.11
CA LEU A 24 -13.00 8.59 -14.95
C LEU A 24 -13.54 9.16 -16.28
N PRO A 25 -14.74 9.78 -16.30
CA PRO A 25 -15.24 10.45 -17.49
C PRO A 25 -14.24 11.50 -18.03
N ALA A 26 -14.03 11.51 -19.35
CA ALA A 26 -13.05 12.40 -19.99
C ALA A 26 -13.26 13.89 -19.63
N ALA A 27 -14.52 14.31 -19.46
CA ALA A 27 -14.87 15.67 -19.03
C ALA A 27 -14.32 16.06 -17.66
N PHE A 28 -14.05 15.08 -16.77
CA PHE A 28 -13.51 15.32 -15.44
C PHE A 28 -11.99 15.14 -15.36
N LEU A 29 -11.34 14.68 -16.43
CA LEU A 29 -9.89 14.49 -16.47
C LEU A 29 -9.10 15.77 -16.14
N PRO A 30 -9.48 16.99 -16.61
CA PRO A 30 -8.80 18.23 -16.22
C PRO A 30 -8.90 18.56 -14.71
N LEU A 31 -9.85 17.97 -13.99
CA LEU A 31 -10.04 18.20 -12.55
C LEU A 31 -9.11 17.33 -11.69
N VAL A 32 -8.45 16.33 -12.29
CA VAL A 32 -7.48 15.50 -11.57
C VAL A 32 -6.35 16.38 -11.08
N THR A 33 -6.06 16.30 -9.79
CA THR A 33 -5.12 17.17 -9.08
C THR A 33 -3.75 17.31 -9.75
N VAL A 34 -3.22 16.24 -10.35
CA VAL A 34 -1.91 16.25 -11.05
C VAL A 34 -1.94 16.87 -12.45
N TYR A 35 -3.11 17.28 -12.95
CA TYR A 35 -3.30 17.93 -14.25
C TYR A 35 -3.81 19.37 -14.15
N ARG A 36 -4.09 19.84 -12.93
CA ARG A 36 -4.60 21.19 -12.66
C ARG A 36 -3.48 22.24 -12.85
N PRO A 37 -3.68 23.29 -13.67
CA PRO A 37 -2.64 24.27 -14.03
C PRO A 37 -2.07 25.06 -12.84
N GLU A 38 -2.82 25.15 -11.74
CA GLU A 38 -2.37 25.72 -10.46
C GLU A 38 -1.34 24.83 -9.73
N HIS A 39 -1.27 23.53 -10.04
CA HIS A 39 -0.39 22.57 -9.38
C HIS A 39 0.81 22.17 -10.23
N VAL A 40 0.65 22.19 -11.55
CA VAL A 40 1.64 21.72 -12.51
C VAL A 40 1.97 22.77 -13.57
N GLU A 41 3.14 22.60 -14.17
CA GLU A 41 3.64 23.43 -15.27
C GLU A 41 3.36 22.77 -16.63
N THR A 42 3.33 21.44 -16.69
CA THR A 42 2.97 20.68 -17.90
C THR A 42 1.45 20.68 -18.07
N LEU A 43 0.97 21.10 -19.25
CA LEU A 43 -0.46 21.04 -19.57
C LEU A 43 -0.92 19.60 -19.76
N LEU A 44 -2.19 19.31 -19.45
CA LEU A 44 -2.78 17.97 -19.58
C LEU A 44 -2.56 17.39 -21.00
N ARG A 45 -2.81 18.20 -22.03
CA ARG A 45 -2.64 17.77 -23.42
C ARG A 45 -1.21 17.30 -23.68
N ASP A 46 -0.21 18.10 -23.29
CA ASP A 46 1.20 17.77 -23.49
C ASP A 46 1.57 16.49 -22.71
N ALA A 47 1.06 16.32 -21.49
CA ALA A 47 1.31 15.11 -20.71
C ALA A 47 0.73 13.85 -21.36
N LEU A 48 -0.44 13.94 -22.00
CA LEU A 48 -1.04 12.83 -22.76
C LEU A 48 -0.25 12.53 -24.04
N ASP A 49 0.10 13.56 -24.81
CA ASP A 49 0.89 13.42 -26.04
C ASP A 49 2.27 12.78 -25.75
N LEU A 50 2.93 13.22 -24.67
CA LEU A 50 4.20 12.64 -24.21
C LEU A 50 4.03 11.20 -23.71
N SER A 51 2.92 10.90 -23.02
CA SER A 51 2.61 9.54 -22.55
C SER A 51 2.45 8.57 -23.71
N ASP A 52 1.74 8.98 -24.76
CA ASP A 52 1.55 8.16 -25.96
C ASP A 52 2.87 7.92 -26.70
N LEU A 53 3.75 8.93 -26.70
CA LEU A 53 5.06 8.87 -27.33
C LEU A 53 6.06 7.97 -26.58
N CYS A 54 6.23 8.17 -25.27
CA CYS A 54 7.28 7.49 -24.50
C CYS A 54 6.81 6.28 -23.71
N GLY A 55 5.51 5.99 -23.66
CA GLY A 55 4.95 4.86 -22.93
C GLY A 55 4.96 5.00 -21.40
N LEU A 56 5.50 6.09 -20.85
CA LEU A 56 5.38 6.40 -19.42
C LEU A 56 3.98 6.97 -19.13
N PRO A 57 3.37 6.66 -17.97
CA PRO A 57 2.06 7.21 -17.64
C PRO A 57 2.07 8.75 -17.59
N ALA A 58 1.06 9.41 -18.17
CA ALA A 58 0.92 10.87 -18.17
C ALA A 58 1.12 11.52 -16.79
N ARG A 59 0.65 10.88 -15.71
CA ARG A 59 0.83 11.33 -14.32
C ARG A 59 2.29 11.41 -13.84
N GLN A 60 3.22 10.68 -14.47
CA GLN A 60 4.66 10.77 -14.18
C GLN A 60 5.32 11.90 -14.97
N LEU A 61 4.71 12.34 -16.06
CA LEU A 61 5.21 13.33 -17.01
C LEU A 61 4.75 14.75 -16.71
N THR A 62 3.96 14.94 -15.66
CA THR A 62 3.50 16.26 -15.21
C THR A 62 4.50 16.88 -14.26
N ARG A 63 5.11 18.00 -14.65
CA ARG A 63 6.08 18.71 -13.81
C ARG A 63 5.36 19.55 -12.76
N PHE A 64 5.53 19.22 -11.48
CA PHE A 64 4.91 19.98 -10.39
C PHE A 64 5.58 21.34 -10.18
N ARG A 65 4.78 22.32 -9.78
CA ARG A 65 5.26 23.61 -9.27
C ARG A 65 5.90 23.45 -7.90
N ALA A 66 6.81 24.35 -7.54
CA ALA A 66 7.49 24.33 -6.24
C ALA A 66 6.50 24.36 -5.06
N SER A 67 5.48 25.22 -5.12
CA SER A 67 4.42 25.32 -4.11
C SER A 67 3.70 23.99 -3.86
N ARG A 68 3.44 23.21 -4.92
CA ARG A 68 2.80 21.90 -4.77
C ARG A 68 3.75 20.86 -4.19
N LEU A 69 5.03 20.87 -4.58
CA LEU A 69 6.04 20.01 -3.97
C LEU A 69 6.21 20.29 -2.47
N VAL A 70 6.16 21.57 -2.05
CA VAL A 70 6.15 21.94 -0.63
C VAL A 70 4.99 21.28 0.11
N VAL A 71 3.77 21.32 -0.46
CA VAL A 71 2.60 20.65 0.13
C VAL A 71 2.89 19.16 0.34
N HIS A 72 3.45 18.47 -0.65
CA HIS A 72 3.78 17.05 -0.54
C HIS A 72 4.74 16.80 0.64
N GLU A 73 5.80 17.61 0.73
CA GLU A 73 6.83 17.47 1.76
C GLU A 73 6.32 17.79 3.18
N VAL A 74 5.40 18.75 3.33
CA VAL A 74 4.75 19.04 4.63
C VAL A 74 3.79 17.91 5.03
N LEU A 75 2.95 17.41 4.09
CA LEU A 75 2.04 16.29 4.36
C LEU A 75 2.79 15.06 4.88
N ILE A 76 3.95 14.76 4.30
CA ILE A 76 4.82 13.64 4.70
C ILE A 76 5.35 13.84 6.12
N ARG A 77 5.87 15.02 6.46
CA ARG A 77 6.46 15.30 7.79
C ARG A 77 5.40 15.32 8.88
N VAL A 78 4.24 15.91 8.64
CA VAL A 78 3.14 15.88 9.61
C VAL A 78 2.68 14.44 9.87
N MET A 79 2.61 13.58 8.85
CA MET A 79 2.19 12.18 9.02
C MET A 79 3.25 11.32 9.72
N SER A 80 4.53 11.57 9.46
CA SER A 80 5.62 10.67 9.88
C SER A 80 6.39 11.14 11.11
N ASP A 81 6.40 12.44 11.43
CA ASP A 81 7.20 13.02 12.52
C ASP A 81 6.38 13.60 13.67
N LEU A 82 5.07 13.79 13.50
CA LEU A 82 4.21 14.40 14.51
C LEU A 82 3.16 13.41 15.03
N SER A 83 2.86 13.55 16.32
CA SER A 83 1.69 12.93 16.91
C SER A 83 0.46 13.77 16.59
N VAL A 84 -0.41 13.27 15.72
CA VAL A 84 -1.66 13.96 15.36
C VAL A 84 -2.80 13.43 16.23
N PRO A 85 -3.50 14.30 16.98
CA PRO A 85 -4.64 13.87 17.79
C PRO A 85 -5.74 13.24 16.93
N VAL A 86 -6.17 12.03 17.28
CA VAL A 86 -7.23 11.30 16.56
C VAL A 86 -8.61 11.91 16.82
N GLY A 87 -8.79 12.63 17.94
CA GLY A 87 -10.07 13.21 18.40
C GLY A 87 -11.05 12.18 18.96
N ALA A 88 -12.30 12.58 19.13
CA ALA A 88 -13.37 11.72 19.66
C ALA A 88 -13.99 10.84 18.57
N VAL A 89 -14.04 11.35 17.34
CA VAL A 89 -14.53 10.62 16.16
C VAL A 89 -13.47 10.56 15.08
N TYR A 90 -13.53 9.52 14.23
CA TYR A 90 -12.54 9.27 13.18
C TYR A 90 -12.26 10.49 12.27
N ALA A 91 -13.29 11.29 11.98
CA ALA A 91 -13.17 12.48 11.13
C ALA A 91 -12.19 13.52 11.71
N ASP A 92 -12.03 13.57 13.04
CA ASP A 92 -11.21 14.56 13.73
C ASP A 92 -9.73 14.40 13.41
N LEU A 93 -9.23 13.18 13.23
CA LEU A 93 -7.85 12.94 12.76
C LEU A 93 -7.58 13.73 11.47
N GLY A 94 -8.49 13.66 10.51
CA GLY A 94 -8.36 14.38 9.25
C GLY A 94 -8.44 15.90 9.43
N VAL A 95 -9.31 16.38 10.33
CA VAL A 95 -9.45 17.82 10.64
C VAL A 95 -8.17 18.36 11.30
N ASN A 96 -7.71 17.71 12.36
CA ASN A 96 -6.50 18.08 13.10
C ASN A 96 -5.26 18.03 12.20
N PHE A 97 -5.14 16.98 11.38
CA PHE A 97 -4.07 16.85 10.40
C PHE A 97 -4.02 18.05 9.45
N ARG A 98 -5.16 18.40 8.82
CA ARG A 98 -5.24 19.54 7.89
C ARG A 98 -4.95 20.87 8.58
N ALA A 99 -5.40 21.06 9.82
CA ALA A 99 -5.13 22.26 10.59
C ALA A 99 -3.63 22.46 10.89
N ILE A 100 -2.93 21.38 11.28
CA ILE A 100 -1.47 21.41 11.52
C ILE A 100 -0.74 21.72 10.20
N VAL A 101 -1.08 21.04 9.10
CA VAL A 101 -0.47 21.27 7.78
C VAL A 101 -0.66 22.72 7.33
N ALA A 102 -1.88 23.25 7.41
CA ALA A 102 -2.19 24.63 7.02
C ALA A 102 -1.42 25.66 7.86
N THR A 103 -1.28 25.41 9.17
CA THR A 103 -0.52 26.28 10.08
C THR A 103 0.97 26.28 9.72
N ILE A 104 1.55 25.10 9.48
CA ILE A 104 2.96 24.95 9.08
C ILE A 104 3.25 25.64 7.75
N LEU A 105 2.36 25.50 6.76
CA LEU A 105 2.53 26.16 5.47
C LEU A 105 2.46 27.69 5.62
N ARG A 106 1.41 28.20 6.27
CA ARG A 106 1.19 29.65 6.44
C ARG A 106 2.29 30.35 7.22
N GLU A 107 2.75 29.76 8.32
CA GLU A 107 3.70 30.42 9.23
C GLU A 107 5.15 30.05 8.92
N GLY A 108 5.38 28.83 8.45
CA GLY A 108 6.71 28.30 8.24
C GLY A 108 7.23 28.56 6.84
N VAL A 109 6.40 28.36 5.81
CA VAL A 109 6.88 28.24 4.41
C VAL A 109 6.43 29.37 3.50
N GLU A 110 5.16 29.79 3.54
CA GLU A 110 4.61 30.84 2.69
C GLU A 110 5.46 32.13 2.69
N PRO A 111 5.96 32.64 3.84
CA PRO A 111 6.80 33.85 3.85
C PRO A 111 8.14 33.69 3.09
N ARG A 112 8.57 32.45 2.83
CA ARG A 112 9.87 32.08 2.25
C ARG A 112 9.73 31.30 0.95
N ILE A 113 8.54 31.30 0.33
CA ILE A 113 8.27 30.48 -0.85
C ILE A 113 9.18 30.82 -2.04
N GLY A 114 9.56 32.09 -2.20
CA GLY A 114 10.50 32.52 -3.24
C GLY A 114 11.89 31.89 -3.11
N GLU A 115 12.35 31.59 -1.88
CA GLU A 115 13.60 30.88 -1.66
C GLU A 115 13.51 29.42 -2.16
N VAL A 116 12.36 28.78 -1.96
CA VAL A 116 12.09 27.42 -2.42
C VAL A 116 12.04 27.36 -3.94
N GLU A 117 11.38 28.32 -4.58
CA GLU A 117 11.33 28.44 -6.04
C GLU A 117 12.72 28.64 -6.65
N ALA A 118 13.54 29.50 -6.04
CA ALA A 118 14.92 29.71 -6.46
C ALA A 118 15.78 28.45 -6.27
N ALA A 119 15.60 27.72 -5.17
CA ALA A 119 16.31 26.47 -4.92
C ALA A 119 15.93 25.38 -5.95
N LEU A 120 14.64 25.21 -6.25
CA LEU A 120 14.19 24.25 -7.26
C LEU A 120 14.72 24.62 -8.65
N THR A 121 14.74 25.91 -8.99
CA THR A 121 15.29 26.39 -10.25
C THR A 121 16.78 26.03 -10.38
N ARG A 122 17.59 26.24 -9.33
CA ARG A 122 19.01 25.84 -9.35
C ARG A 122 19.18 24.34 -9.57
N ILE A 123 18.44 23.52 -8.82
CA ILE A 123 18.47 22.06 -8.96
C ILE A 123 18.12 21.62 -10.38
N ARG A 124 17.10 22.26 -11.01
CA ARG A 124 16.72 21.98 -12.39
C ARG A 124 17.85 22.33 -13.37
N THR A 125 18.51 23.48 -13.19
CA THR A 125 19.65 23.88 -14.03
C THR A 125 20.83 22.92 -13.90
N GLU A 126 21.16 22.49 -12.68
CA GLU A 126 22.22 21.50 -12.43
C GLU A 126 21.87 20.14 -13.06
N ALA A 127 20.63 19.68 -12.89
CA ALA A 127 20.13 18.45 -13.51
C ALA A 127 20.21 18.51 -15.04
N ASP A 128 19.82 19.63 -15.64
CA ASP A 128 19.86 19.83 -17.09
C ASP A 128 21.29 19.77 -17.65
N ALA A 129 22.28 20.28 -16.90
CA ALA A 129 23.69 20.19 -17.27
C ALA A 129 24.18 18.74 -17.26
N VAL A 130 23.87 17.97 -16.21
CA VAL A 130 24.19 16.54 -16.09
C VAL A 130 23.53 15.74 -17.22
N LEU A 131 22.23 15.93 -17.42
CA LEU A 131 21.48 15.23 -18.46
C LEU A 131 21.99 15.57 -19.86
N THR A 132 22.33 16.83 -20.13
CA THR A 132 22.87 17.23 -21.44
C THR A 132 24.17 16.49 -21.75
N ARG A 133 25.07 16.38 -20.77
CA ARG A 133 26.34 15.66 -20.91
C ARG A 133 26.12 14.17 -21.22
N GLU A 134 25.27 13.51 -20.45
CA GLU A 134 25.04 12.06 -20.58
C GLU A 134 24.19 11.69 -21.80
N ILE A 135 23.23 12.55 -22.19
CA ILE A 135 22.44 12.36 -23.41
C ILE A 135 23.33 12.49 -24.66
N ALA A 136 24.28 13.45 -24.68
CA ALA A 136 25.23 13.57 -25.78
C ALA A 136 26.05 12.27 -25.93
N ALA A 137 26.56 11.72 -24.83
CA ALA A 137 27.31 10.45 -24.84
C ALA A 137 26.49 9.25 -25.36
N ILE A 138 25.17 9.25 -25.20
CA ILE A 138 24.27 8.21 -25.72
C ILE A 138 24.00 8.41 -27.23
N LEU A 139 23.82 9.65 -27.68
CA LEU A 139 23.37 9.98 -29.03
C LEU A 139 24.52 10.12 -30.04
N ASP A 140 25.72 10.43 -29.58
CA ASP A 140 26.92 10.55 -30.40
C ASP A 140 27.40 9.16 -30.86
N ASP A 141 27.82 9.07 -32.12
CA ASP A 141 28.40 7.83 -32.64
C ASP A 141 29.83 7.67 -32.07
N PRO A 142 30.21 6.47 -31.59
CA PRO A 142 31.55 6.25 -31.05
C PRO A 142 32.59 6.53 -32.13
N PRO A 143 33.76 7.08 -31.77
CA PRO A 143 34.83 7.30 -32.73
C PRO A 143 35.19 5.97 -33.40
N ALA A 144 35.43 6.02 -34.72
CA ALA A 144 35.81 4.84 -35.48
C ALA A 144 37.05 4.19 -34.84
N PRO A 145 37.08 2.86 -34.64
CA PRO A 145 38.25 2.20 -34.08
C PRO A 145 39.48 2.52 -34.95
N PRO A 146 40.66 2.72 -34.34
CA PRO A 146 41.87 2.96 -35.11
C PRO A 146 42.11 1.77 -36.05
N PRO A 147 42.57 2.02 -37.29
CA PRO A 147 42.84 0.94 -38.23
C PRO A 147 43.88 -0.02 -37.63
N PRO A 148 43.70 -1.34 -37.79
CA PRO A 148 44.67 -2.31 -37.27
C PRO A 148 46.06 -2.05 -37.85
N GLU A 149 47.09 -2.07 -36.99
CA GLU A 149 48.46 -1.90 -37.47
C GLU A 149 48.84 -3.08 -38.39
N PRO A 150 49.35 -2.81 -39.61
CA PRO A 150 49.69 -3.87 -40.54
C PRO A 150 50.89 -4.66 -40.00
N GLY A 151 50.74 -6.00 -39.98
CA GLY A 151 51.81 -6.92 -39.64
C GLY A 151 53.00 -6.80 -40.60
N TRP A 152 54.18 -7.23 -40.17
CA TRP A 152 55.43 -7.08 -40.94
C TRP A 152 55.36 -7.70 -42.35
N LEU A 153 54.66 -8.83 -42.50
CA LEU A 153 54.43 -9.50 -43.80
C LEU A 153 53.45 -8.73 -44.69
N ASP A 154 52.43 -8.09 -44.11
CA ASP A 154 51.43 -7.31 -44.84
C ASP A 154 52.03 -6.03 -45.42
N ARG A 155 53.00 -5.41 -44.70
CA ARG A 155 53.79 -4.28 -45.19
C ARG A 155 54.67 -4.64 -46.39
N LEU A 156 55.18 -5.87 -46.42
CA LEU A 156 56.10 -6.36 -47.46
C LEU A 156 55.38 -6.82 -48.73
N LEU A 157 54.12 -7.26 -48.60
CA LEU A 157 53.27 -7.74 -49.70
C LEU A 157 52.26 -6.69 -50.20
N GLY A 158 52.25 -5.47 -49.65
CA GLY A 158 51.29 -4.41 -50.00
C GLY A 158 49.84 -4.77 -49.65
N ARG A 159 49.62 -5.68 -48.70
CA ARG A 159 48.28 -6.15 -48.32
C ARG A 159 47.71 -5.26 -47.21
N ARG A 160 46.49 -4.78 -47.38
CA ARG A 160 45.74 -4.10 -46.32
C ARG A 160 45.10 -5.16 -45.41
N PRO A 161 45.32 -5.10 -44.08
CA PRO A 161 44.58 -5.98 -43.18
C PRO A 161 43.07 -5.73 -43.33
N PRO A 162 42.24 -6.78 -43.31
CA PRO A 162 40.80 -6.63 -43.41
C PRO A 162 40.30 -5.79 -42.24
N ALA A 163 39.42 -4.83 -42.52
CA ALA A 163 38.78 -4.04 -41.47
C ALA A 163 37.98 -5.01 -40.59
N VAL A 164 38.32 -5.08 -39.30
CA VAL A 164 37.53 -5.81 -38.33
C VAL A 164 36.25 -4.99 -38.12
N GLU A 165 35.15 -5.40 -38.74
CA GLU A 165 33.84 -4.84 -38.43
C GLU A 165 33.50 -5.24 -36.99
N ALA A 166 33.57 -4.26 -36.08
CA ALA A 166 33.07 -4.44 -34.74
C ALA A 166 31.58 -4.85 -34.81
N PRO A 167 31.09 -5.73 -33.92
CA PRO A 167 29.68 -6.09 -33.88
C PRO A 167 28.85 -4.81 -33.82
N ARG A 168 27.92 -4.65 -34.76
CA ARG A 168 26.97 -3.53 -34.75
C ARG A 168 26.01 -3.71 -33.57
N VAL A 169 26.39 -3.20 -32.41
CA VAL A 169 25.47 -3.05 -31.27
C VAL A 169 24.46 -1.97 -31.62
N ASP A 170 23.18 -2.32 -31.56
CA ASP A 170 22.11 -1.36 -31.79
C ASP A 170 22.17 -0.23 -30.76
N ARG A 171 21.65 0.94 -31.13
CA ARG A 171 21.76 2.14 -30.29
C ARG A 171 21.02 2.02 -28.96
N ALA A 172 19.90 1.30 -28.92
CA ALA A 172 19.13 1.13 -27.70
C ALA A 172 19.95 0.33 -26.67
N THR A 173 20.58 -0.76 -27.10
CA THR A 173 21.50 -1.54 -26.25
C THR A 173 22.69 -0.70 -25.80
N ARG A 174 23.30 0.09 -26.69
CA ARG A 174 24.41 0.99 -26.33
C ARG A 174 24.00 2.02 -25.27
N ALA A 175 22.83 2.63 -25.44
CA ALA A 175 22.30 3.61 -24.49
C ALA A 175 22.12 2.99 -23.10
N LEU A 176 21.53 1.79 -23.02
CA LEU A 176 21.31 1.10 -21.75
C LEU A 176 22.63 0.70 -21.07
N LEU A 177 23.62 0.23 -21.84
CA LEU A 177 24.96 -0.08 -21.29
C LEU A 177 25.69 1.17 -20.78
N HIS A 178 25.56 2.30 -21.49
CA HIS A 178 26.11 3.58 -21.03
C HIS A 178 25.47 4.01 -19.70
N ILE A 179 24.13 3.94 -19.63
CA ILE A 179 23.37 4.26 -18.42
C ILE A 179 23.74 3.33 -17.26
N GLU A 180 23.93 2.03 -17.50
CA GLU A 180 24.37 1.09 -16.45
C GLU A 180 25.78 1.43 -15.92
N SER A 181 26.70 1.78 -16.82
CA SER A 181 28.04 2.27 -16.44
C SER A 181 27.95 3.56 -15.64
N TRP A 182 27.14 4.53 -16.08
CA TRP A 182 26.90 5.77 -15.36
C TRP A 182 26.29 5.53 -13.98
N GLN A 183 25.29 4.64 -13.86
CA GLN A 183 24.67 4.28 -12.59
C GLN A 183 25.72 3.78 -11.58
N ARG A 184 26.65 2.94 -12.02
CA ARG A 184 27.74 2.44 -11.16
C ARG A 184 28.63 3.58 -10.68
N ARG A 185 29.10 4.43 -11.60
CA ARG A 185 29.94 5.60 -11.26
C ARG A 185 29.24 6.56 -10.30
N ALA A 186 27.97 6.86 -10.55
CA ALA A 186 27.17 7.76 -9.71
C ALA A 186 26.92 7.18 -8.31
N SER A 187 26.71 5.86 -8.22
CA SER A 187 26.56 5.17 -6.94
C SER A 187 27.86 5.15 -6.14
N GLU A 188 29.01 4.98 -6.81
CA GLU A 188 30.34 5.02 -6.18
C GLU A 188 30.73 6.42 -5.71
N SER A 189 30.37 7.48 -6.46
CA SER A 189 30.63 8.86 -6.05
C SER A 189 29.71 9.33 -4.92
N GLY A 190 28.54 8.70 -4.77
CA GLY A 190 27.51 9.11 -3.81
C GLY A 190 26.80 10.42 -4.17
N ASP A 191 26.98 10.94 -5.40
CA ASP A 191 26.30 12.15 -5.85
C ASP A 191 24.81 11.87 -6.08
N GLY A 192 23.98 12.33 -5.15
CA GLY A 192 22.55 12.09 -5.20
C GLY A 192 21.84 12.69 -6.42
N LEU A 193 22.37 13.75 -7.03
CA LEU A 193 21.78 14.35 -8.24
C LEU A 193 22.09 13.49 -9.46
N GLU A 194 23.35 13.07 -9.61
CA GLU A 194 23.78 12.16 -10.68
C GLU A 194 23.01 10.83 -10.63
N ILE A 195 22.84 10.24 -9.43
CA ILE A 195 22.04 9.01 -9.27
C ILE A 195 20.60 9.23 -9.74
N ALA A 196 19.96 10.32 -9.31
CA ALA A 196 18.57 10.60 -9.67
C ALA A 196 18.40 10.91 -11.16
N ALA A 197 19.35 11.63 -11.77
CA ALA A 197 19.36 11.92 -13.19
C ALA A 197 19.56 10.64 -14.02
N CYS A 198 20.43 9.72 -13.57
CA CYS A 198 20.66 8.43 -14.19
C CYS A 198 19.42 7.54 -14.15
N GLU A 199 18.79 7.41 -12.99
CA GLU A 199 17.54 6.65 -12.84
C GLU A 199 16.41 7.23 -13.71
N ALA A 200 16.26 8.56 -13.73
CA ALA A 200 15.27 9.23 -14.56
C ALA A 200 15.50 8.99 -16.06
N LEU A 201 16.74 9.13 -16.54
CA LEU A 201 17.08 8.91 -17.94
C LEU A 201 16.88 7.43 -18.32
N ARG A 202 17.26 6.50 -17.44
CA ARG A 202 16.99 5.07 -17.62
C ARG A 202 15.50 4.80 -17.82
N THR A 203 14.65 5.32 -16.94
CA THR A 203 13.19 5.14 -17.04
C THR A 203 12.64 5.67 -18.36
N VAL A 204 13.08 6.86 -18.79
CA VAL A 204 12.64 7.46 -20.07
C VAL A 204 13.12 6.65 -21.27
N VAL A 205 14.41 6.27 -21.31
CA VAL A 205 15.00 5.50 -22.40
C VAL A 205 14.34 4.12 -22.50
N SER A 206 14.18 3.41 -21.39
CA SER A 206 13.50 2.12 -21.37
C SER A 206 12.04 2.21 -21.81
N GLY A 207 11.31 3.26 -21.39
CA GLY A 207 9.93 3.51 -21.83
C GLY A 207 9.85 3.74 -23.34
N LEU A 208 10.70 4.62 -23.88
CA LEU A 208 10.76 4.91 -25.31
C LEU A 208 11.07 3.67 -26.14
N ILE A 209 12.06 2.87 -25.71
CA ILE A 209 12.41 1.61 -26.39
C ILE A 209 11.21 0.66 -26.36
N ALA A 210 10.56 0.49 -25.21
CA ALA A 210 9.40 -0.41 -25.08
C ALA A 210 8.21 0.04 -25.94
N ARG A 211 8.01 1.35 -26.10
CA ARG A 211 6.87 1.93 -26.84
C ARG A 211 7.10 2.05 -28.33
N GLN A 212 8.29 2.49 -28.74
CA GLN A 212 8.63 2.84 -30.13
C GLN A 212 9.53 1.80 -30.80
N ASN A 213 10.02 0.80 -30.07
CA ASN A 213 11.02 -0.18 -30.52
C ASN A 213 12.32 0.47 -31.02
N THR A 214 12.58 1.73 -30.62
CA THR A 214 13.77 2.50 -31.00
C THR A 214 14.00 3.67 -30.04
N LEU A 215 15.21 4.22 -30.04
CA LEU A 215 15.55 5.43 -29.29
C LEU A 215 15.36 6.66 -30.18
N ILE A 216 14.52 7.60 -29.75
CA ILE A 216 14.32 8.89 -30.42
C ILE A 216 15.57 9.76 -30.28
N ARG A 217 16.02 10.37 -31.39
CA ARG A 217 17.22 11.24 -31.46
C ARG A 217 16.88 12.70 -31.20
N ASP A 218 16.12 12.97 -30.16
CA ASP A 218 15.81 14.33 -29.73
C ASP A 218 16.38 14.57 -28.33
N PRO A 219 17.57 15.21 -28.21
CA PRO A 219 18.17 15.47 -26.92
C PRO A 219 17.33 16.44 -26.07
N GLY A 220 16.56 17.33 -26.70
CA GLY A 220 15.66 18.26 -26.00
C GLY A 220 14.50 17.53 -25.34
N LEU A 221 13.89 16.59 -26.07
CA LEU A 221 12.82 15.75 -25.55
C LEU A 221 13.29 14.86 -24.40
N LEU A 222 14.40 14.14 -24.58
CA LEU A 222 14.96 13.27 -23.54
C LEU A 222 15.29 14.04 -22.27
N ARG A 223 15.89 15.23 -22.40
CA ARG A 223 16.19 16.11 -21.27
C ARG A 223 14.92 16.61 -20.59
N SER A 224 13.90 17.03 -21.35
CA SER A 224 12.63 17.50 -20.79
C SER A 224 11.91 16.41 -19.96
N LEU A 225 11.85 15.19 -20.50
CA LEU A 225 11.23 14.03 -19.84
C LEU A 225 12.01 13.63 -18.57
N ALA A 226 13.33 13.43 -18.68
CA ALA A 226 14.15 13.04 -17.54
C ALA A 226 14.22 14.14 -16.48
N GLY A 227 14.36 15.40 -16.89
CA GLY A 227 14.36 16.57 -16.01
C GLY A 227 13.05 16.74 -15.23
N THR A 228 11.91 16.36 -15.83
CA THR A 228 10.62 16.31 -15.12
C THR A 228 10.65 15.30 -13.97
N LEU A 229 11.14 14.09 -14.21
CA LEU A 229 11.27 13.06 -13.16
C LEU A 229 12.26 13.47 -12.07
N VAL A 230 13.41 14.07 -12.43
CA VAL A 230 14.39 14.60 -11.46
C VAL A 230 13.76 15.71 -10.61
N SER A 231 13.07 16.67 -11.23
CA SER A 231 12.40 17.77 -10.51
C SER A 231 11.37 17.23 -9.50
N ASN A 232 10.51 16.30 -9.93
CA ASN A 232 9.43 15.76 -9.09
C ASN A 232 9.95 14.81 -8.00
N GLY A 233 11.04 14.11 -8.27
CA GLY A 233 11.67 13.13 -7.38
C GLY A 233 12.72 13.77 -6.45
N TYR A 234 13.89 14.09 -7.01
CA TYR A 234 15.03 14.66 -6.30
C TYR A 234 14.77 16.09 -5.84
N GLY A 235 14.19 16.93 -6.70
CA GLY A 235 13.84 18.32 -6.36
C GLY A 235 12.90 18.41 -5.16
N SER A 236 11.86 17.58 -5.13
CA SER A 236 10.95 17.44 -3.96
C SER A 236 11.71 17.12 -2.68
N ARG A 237 12.63 16.15 -2.72
CA ARG A 237 13.43 15.77 -1.54
C ARG A 237 14.26 16.94 -1.02
N ARG A 238 14.95 17.66 -1.91
CA ARG A 238 15.79 18.82 -1.54
C ARG A 238 14.95 19.97 -0.98
N ILE A 239 13.76 20.22 -1.53
CA ILE A 239 12.79 21.16 -0.95
C ILE A 239 12.44 20.71 0.47
N GLY A 240 12.14 19.43 0.66
CA GLY A 240 11.83 18.88 1.97
C GLY A 240 12.94 19.12 3.01
N GLU A 241 14.19 18.89 2.64
CA GLU A 241 15.36 19.11 3.52
C GLU A 241 15.54 20.61 3.83
N MET A 242 15.31 21.48 2.85
CA MET A 242 15.38 22.93 3.03
C MET A 242 14.32 23.47 3.99
N ILE A 243 13.09 22.98 3.92
CA ILE A 243 11.98 23.46 4.76
C ILE A 243 11.94 22.80 6.15
N GLU A 244 12.74 21.76 6.40
CA GLU A 244 12.74 21.02 7.66
C GLU A 244 13.02 21.90 8.90
N PRO A 245 14.00 22.84 8.88
CA PRO A 245 14.20 23.79 9.98
C PRO A 245 13.02 24.76 10.18
N TRP A 246 12.30 25.11 9.10
CA TRP A 246 11.17 26.04 9.16
C TRP A 246 9.95 25.38 9.77
N ILE A 247 9.68 24.14 9.36
CA ILE A 247 8.69 23.26 9.97
C ILE A 247 9.03 23.09 11.46
N ALA A 248 10.31 22.92 11.76
CA ALA A 248 10.75 22.73 13.13
C ALA A 248 10.44 23.91 14.06
N ALA A 249 10.67 25.14 13.58
CA ALA A 249 10.36 26.35 14.32
C ALA A 249 8.85 26.49 14.59
N VAL A 250 7.99 26.17 13.62
CA VAL A 250 6.52 26.21 13.82
C VAL A 250 6.07 25.16 14.81
N ILE A 251 6.61 23.93 14.73
CA ILE A 251 6.31 22.85 15.67
C ILE A 251 6.60 23.28 17.11
N GLU A 252 7.76 23.90 17.34
CA GLU A 252 8.16 24.40 18.66
C GLU A 252 7.25 25.54 19.12
N ALA A 253 7.03 26.56 18.28
CA ALA A 253 6.20 27.71 18.61
C ALA A 253 4.73 27.36 18.89
N ARG A 254 4.20 26.32 18.23
CA ARG A 254 2.82 25.84 18.40
C ARG A 254 2.69 24.71 19.42
N GLY A 255 3.80 24.22 19.99
CA GLY A 255 3.79 23.12 20.95
C GLY A 255 3.32 21.79 20.37
N TYR A 256 3.49 21.55 19.06
CA TYR A 256 3.13 20.27 18.46
C TYR A 256 4.06 19.15 18.94
N ARG A 257 3.49 18.00 19.30
CA ARG A 257 4.28 16.87 19.80
C ARG A 257 5.01 16.16 18.67
N ARG A 258 6.33 16.12 18.75
CA ARG A 258 7.18 15.28 17.89
C ARG A 258 7.17 13.83 18.36
N LEU A 259 7.25 12.92 17.40
CA LEU A 259 7.44 11.50 17.65
C LEU A 259 8.89 11.22 17.99
N ALA A 260 9.11 10.51 19.10
CA ALA A 260 10.43 10.08 19.51
C ALA A 260 10.90 8.85 18.72
N ALA A 261 12.21 8.79 18.47
CA ALA A 261 12.85 7.60 17.95
C ALA A 261 12.70 6.43 18.94
N GLN A 262 12.45 5.23 18.44
CA GLN A 262 12.25 4.02 19.22
C GLN A 262 13.43 3.07 19.00
N ALA A 263 13.99 2.55 20.09
CA ALA A 263 15.05 1.53 20.02
C ALA A 263 14.51 0.20 19.49
N HIS A 264 13.27 -0.14 19.84
CA HIS A 264 12.56 -1.34 19.39
C HIS A 264 11.20 -0.94 18.82
N PRO A 265 11.13 -0.51 17.54
CA PRO A 265 9.92 0.02 16.96
C PRO A 265 8.82 -1.04 16.89
N VAL A 266 7.63 -0.68 17.35
CA VAL A 266 6.42 -1.50 17.19
C VAL A 266 5.63 -1.02 15.98
N VAL A 267 5.27 -1.95 15.11
CA VAL A 267 4.40 -1.69 13.96
C VAL A 267 3.08 -2.42 14.15
N MET A 268 1.98 -1.67 14.05
CA MET A 268 0.63 -2.21 13.92
C MET A 268 0.16 -1.95 12.49
N ASN A 269 -0.20 -2.99 11.75
CA ASN A 269 -0.59 -2.87 10.34
C ASN A 269 -1.91 -3.57 10.10
N VAL A 270 -2.87 -2.84 9.55
CA VAL A 270 -4.17 -3.36 9.18
C VAL A 270 -4.29 -3.56 7.67
N LYS A 271 -4.65 -4.77 7.28
CA LYS A 271 -4.84 -5.22 5.90
C LYS A 271 -6.28 -5.66 5.67
N GLY A 272 -6.79 -5.37 4.48
CA GLY A 272 -8.16 -5.69 4.11
C GLY A 272 -8.62 -4.88 2.91
N ALA A 273 -9.69 -5.35 2.26
CA ALA A 273 -10.28 -4.70 1.10
C ALA A 273 -10.76 -3.27 1.41
N SER A 274 -11.06 -2.50 0.37
CA SER A 274 -11.72 -1.19 0.56
C SER A 274 -13.03 -1.38 1.36
N ALA A 275 -13.29 -0.48 2.31
CA ALA A 275 -14.48 -0.53 3.18
C ALA A 275 -14.63 -1.78 4.09
N SER A 276 -13.57 -2.58 4.30
CA SER A 276 -13.57 -3.73 5.22
C SER A 276 -13.53 -3.39 6.72
N GLY A 277 -13.61 -2.12 7.11
CA GLY A 277 -13.53 -1.69 8.52
C GLY A 277 -12.10 -1.53 9.10
N LYS A 278 -11.07 -1.35 8.26
CA LYS A 278 -9.68 -1.16 8.75
C LYS A 278 -9.52 -0.04 9.77
N SER A 279 -10.23 1.07 9.59
CA SER A 279 -10.15 2.20 10.49
C SER A 279 -11.06 2.07 11.72
N THR A 280 -12.05 1.16 11.72
CA THR A 280 -12.99 0.99 12.84
C THR A 280 -12.36 0.20 14.00
N ILE A 281 -11.26 -0.52 13.76
CA ILE A 281 -10.55 -1.27 14.81
C ILE A 281 -9.54 -0.42 15.60
N ARG A 282 -9.40 0.87 15.28
CA ARG A 282 -8.43 1.77 15.93
C ARG A 282 -8.58 1.85 17.47
N PRO A 283 -9.80 1.88 18.05
CA PRO A 283 -9.95 1.82 19.51
C PRO A 283 -9.34 0.56 20.13
N TYR A 284 -9.40 -0.58 19.43
CA TYR A 284 -8.81 -1.83 19.89
C TYR A 284 -7.29 -1.83 19.74
N GLN A 285 -6.75 -1.24 18.68
CA GLN A 285 -5.31 -1.02 18.53
C GLN A 285 -4.75 -0.09 19.62
N LEU A 286 -5.50 0.94 20.01
CA LEU A 286 -5.19 1.78 21.16
C LEU A 286 -5.17 0.96 22.46
N GLY A 287 -6.17 0.09 22.66
CA GLY A 287 -6.22 -0.85 23.79
C GLY A 287 -5.02 -1.80 23.84
N LEU A 288 -4.60 -2.33 22.69
CA LEU A 288 -3.40 -3.14 22.56
C LEU A 288 -2.14 -2.34 22.90
N ALA A 289 -1.99 -1.12 22.39
CA ALA A 289 -0.86 -0.26 22.72
C ALA A 289 -0.75 -0.04 24.24
N ARG A 290 -1.88 0.21 24.92
CA ARG A 290 -1.95 0.35 26.38
C ARG A 290 -1.54 -0.94 27.12
N ARG A 291 -2.02 -2.11 26.69
CA ARG A 291 -1.62 -3.41 27.27
C ARG A 291 -0.11 -3.67 27.13
N LEU A 292 0.48 -3.17 26.06
CA LEU A 292 1.92 -3.24 25.81
C LEU A 292 2.72 -2.15 26.54
N GLY A 293 2.08 -1.31 27.36
CA GLY A 293 2.73 -0.23 28.10
C GLY A 293 3.18 0.95 27.23
N MET A 294 2.63 1.11 26.02
CA MET A 294 3.01 2.15 25.08
C MET A 294 2.03 3.32 25.08
N ALA A 295 2.54 4.54 24.94
CA ALA A 295 1.70 5.70 24.72
C ALA A 295 1.29 5.79 23.25
N TRP A 296 0.00 6.00 22.98
CA TRP A 296 -0.51 6.21 21.63
C TRP A 296 0.17 7.36 20.89
N SER A 297 0.54 8.38 21.65
CA SER A 297 1.21 9.56 21.15
C SER A 297 2.62 9.31 20.61
N ASP A 298 3.13 8.08 20.71
CA ASP A 298 4.43 7.66 20.16
C ASP A 298 4.28 6.93 18.82
N PHE A 299 3.04 6.76 18.32
CA PHE A 299 2.74 6.16 17.02
C PHE A 299 2.59 7.24 15.93
N ALA A 300 3.31 7.07 14.83
CA ALA A 300 2.98 7.71 13.56
C ALA A 300 1.77 7.01 12.95
N VAL A 301 0.68 7.74 12.76
CA VAL A 301 -0.54 7.20 12.12
C VAL A 301 -0.44 7.38 10.61
N ILE A 302 0.10 6.36 9.94
CA ILE A 302 0.30 6.32 8.49
C ILE A 302 -1.01 5.97 7.79
N THR A 303 -1.74 7.00 7.37
CA THR A 303 -3.01 6.87 6.63
C THR A 303 -3.11 7.89 5.48
N PRO A 304 -2.47 7.63 4.32
CA PRO A 304 -2.43 8.55 3.16
C PRO A 304 -3.79 9.11 2.72
N ASP A 305 -4.86 8.38 3.00
CA ASP A 305 -6.23 8.76 2.71
C ASP A 305 -6.67 10.08 3.36
N VAL A 306 -6.01 10.56 4.44
CA VAL A 306 -6.33 11.87 5.04
C VAL A 306 -5.86 13.04 4.18
N TRP A 307 -4.92 12.85 3.26
CA TRP A 307 -4.41 13.92 2.40
C TRP A 307 -5.44 14.42 1.39
N ARG A 308 -6.39 13.57 0.97
CA ARG A 308 -7.32 13.86 -0.14
C ARG A 308 -8.09 15.17 0.02
N LYS A 309 -8.66 15.42 1.20
CA LYS A 309 -9.41 16.66 1.50
C LYS A 309 -8.50 17.88 1.70
N TYR A 310 -7.19 17.69 1.80
CA TYR A 310 -6.23 18.78 1.74
C TYR A 310 -5.84 19.09 0.29
N LEU A 311 -5.69 18.05 -0.53
CA LEU A 311 -5.23 18.17 -1.93
C LEU A 311 -6.31 18.71 -2.87
N LEU A 312 -7.59 18.50 -2.54
CA LEU A 312 -8.72 18.88 -3.37
C LEU A 312 -9.86 19.41 -2.51
N ASP A 313 -10.39 20.56 -2.89
CA ASP A 313 -11.67 21.07 -2.39
C ASP A 313 -12.82 20.26 -3.01
N TYR A 314 -13.61 19.60 -2.16
CA TYR A 314 -14.70 18.74 -2.61
C TYR A 314 -15.93 19.57 -2.99
N ASP A 315 -16.14 20.71 -2.34
CA ASP A 315 -17.33 21.55 -2.52
C ASP A 315 -17.28 22.26 -3.88
N SER A 316 -16.09 22.46 -4.44
CA SER A 316 -15.88 23.07 -5.76
C SER A 316 -16.14 22.14 -6.95
N LEU A 317 -16.50 20.86 -6.74
CA LEU A 317 -16.50 19.84 -7.82
C LEU A 317 -17.81 19.76 -8.62
N GLY A 318 -18.91 20.31 -8.11
CA GLY A 318 -20.21 20.26 -8.78
C GLY A 318 -20.59 18.83 -9.22
N PRO A 319 -20.89 18.58 -10.51
CA PRO A 319 -21.25 17.25 -11.03
C PRO A 319 -20.19 16.17 -10.81
N ALA A 320 -18.91 16.56 -10.63
CA ALA A 320 -17.81 15.63 -10.41
C ALA A 320 -17.63 15.23 -8.94
N ALA A 321 -18.47 15.73 -8.00
CA ALA A 321 -18.30 15.53 -6.56
C ALA A 321 -18.12 14.05 -6.17
N ARG A 322 -18.86 13.12 -6.80
CA ARG A 322 -18.72 11.69 -6.49
C ARG A 322 -17.38 11.09 -6.91
N TYR A 323 -16.65 11.73 -7.84
CA TYR A 323 -15.33 11.31 -8.30
C TYR A 323 -14.18 11.91 -7.48
N ALA A 324 -14.44 12.67 -6.41
CA ALA A 324 -13.40 13.35 -5.62
C ALA A 324 -12.26 12.42 -5.16
N GLY A 325 -12.58 11.16 -4.82
CA GLY A 325 -11.59 10.12 -4.53
C GLY A 325 -10.69 9.80 -5.73
N THR A 326 -11.27 9.59 -6.91
CA THR A 326 -10.53 9.30 -8.15
C THR A 326 -9.66 10.49 -8.57
N LEU A 327 -10.18 11.72 -8.48
CA LEU A 327 -9.47 12.96 -8.86
C LEU A 327 -8.20 13.24 -8.04
N THR A 328 -8.07 12.65 -6.86
CA THR A 328 -6.88 12.75 -5.98
C THR A 328 -6.00 11.51 -6.01
N GLY A 329 -6.43 10.42 -6.67
CA GLY A 329 -5.79 9.10 -6.58
C GLY A 329 -4.31 9.11 -6.96
N TYR A 330 -3.99 9.66 -8.13
CA TYR A 330 -2.61 9.70 -8.65
C TYR A 330 -1.67 10.55 -7.78
N GLU A 331 -2.16 11.66 -7.24
CA GLU A 331 -1.32 12.51 -6.40
C GLU A 331 -1.03 11.86 -5.05
N VAL A 332 -2.04 11.22 -4.45
CA VAL A 332 -1.86 10.42 -3.22
C VAL A 332 -0.82 9.32 -3.46
N GLU A 333 -0.89 8.59 -4.57
CA GLU A 333 0.10 7.57 -4.96
C GLU A 333 1.52 8.17 -5.01
N ILE A 334 1.69 9.34 -5.63
CA ILE A 334 2.98 10.04 -5.73
C ILE A 334 3.51 10.46 -4.36
N ILE A 335 2.67 11.05 -3.50
CA ILE A 335 3.07 11.48 -2.15
C ILE A 335 3.41 10.26 -1.28
N ASP A 336 2.68 9.18 -1.44
CA ASP A 336 2.85 7.93 -0.70
C ASP A 336 4.18 7.22 -1.05
N MET A 337 4.59 7.26 -2.32
CA MET A 337 5.95 6.86 -2.73
C MET A 337 7.04 7.77 -2.14
N LYS A 338 6.80 9.08 -2.06
CA LYS A 338 7.72 10.02 -1.40
C LYS A 338 7.82 9.75 0.11
N LEU A 339 6.71 9.41 0.77
CA LEU A 339 6.67 8.98 2.16
C LEU A 339 7.53 7.74 2.40
N ASP A 340 7.47 6.72 1.52
CA ASP A 340 8.30 5.52 1.65
C ASP A 340 9.80 5.83 1.63
N ARG A 341 10.23 6.72 0.73
CA ARG A 341 11.62 7.19 0.66
C ARG A 341 12.01 7.97 1.91
N TYR A 342 11.14 8.85 2.38
CA TYR A 342 11.37 9.63 3.59
C TYR A 342 11.53 8.73 4.83
N VAL A 343 10.62 7.78 5.03
CA VAL A 343 10.68 6.85 6.18
C VAL A 343 11.90 5.93 6.08
N THR A 344 12.29 5.51 4.87
CA THR A 344 13.52 4.73 4.66
C THR A 344 14.77 5.51 5.09
N ARG A 345 14.87 6.79 4.72
CA ARG A 345 15.94 7.67 5.20
C ARG A 345 15.88 7.85 6.72
N LYS A 346 14.70 8.13 7.26
CA LYS A 346 14.47 8.28 8.71
C LYS A 346 14.92 7.03 9.50
N ALA A 347 14.66 5.84 8.97
CA ALA A 347 15.12 4.59 9.55
C ALA A 347 16.64 4.41 9.48
N ALA A 348 17.28 4.76 8.35
CA ALA A 348 18.74 4.73 8.21
C ALA A 348 19.44 5.65 9.22
N GLU A 349 18.81 6.77 9.56
CA GLU A 349 19.27 7.72 10.59
C GLU A 349 18.88 7.31 12.02
N ARG A 350 18.30 6.11 12.22
CA ARG A 350 17.83 5.60 13.53
C ARG A 350 16.80 6.49 14.23
N ARG A 351 15.97 7.18 13.44
CA ARG A 351 14.93 8.10 13.94
C ARG A 351 13.52 7.52 13.87
N ILE A 352 13.35 6.23 13.55
CA ILE A 352 12.03 5.63 13.33
C ILE A 352 11.20 5.61 14.63
N SER A 353 9.92 5.94 14.53
CA SER A 353 8.95 5.87 15.63
C SER A 353 8.17 4.55 15.58
N ASN A 354 7.28 4.31 16.56
CA ASN A 354 6.25 3.29 16.37
C ASN A 354 5.35 3.69 15.20
N LEU A 355 4.81 2.72 14.47
CA LEU A 355 4.01 2.96 13.27
C LEU A 355 2.65 2.27 13.40
N LEU A 356 1.57 3.03 13.15
CA LEU A 356 0.27 2.48 12.84
C LEU A 356 0.02 2.66 11.35
N ILE A 357 -0.12 1.57 10.60
CA ILE A 357 -0.26 1.60 9.14
C ILE A 357 -1.69 1.19 8.77
N ASP A 358 -2.45 2.15 8.25
CA ASP A 358 -3.75 1.94 7.61
C ASP A 358 -3.65 2.45 6.16
N ARG A 359 -2.94 1.65 5.35
CA ARG A 359 -2.61 1.94 3.96
C ARG A 359 -3.02 0.77 3.08
N PHE A 360 -3.83 1.09 2.07
CA PHE A 360 -4.10 0.17 0.97
C PHE A 360 -3.12 0.47 -0.16
N ARG A 361 -2.35 -0.54 -0.59
CA ARG A 361 -1.63 -0.53 -1.87
C ARG A 361 -1.88 -1.83 -2.60
N PHE A 362 -2.01 -1.76 -3.92
CA PHE A 362 -2.15 -2.93 -4.79
C PHE A 362 -0.90 -3.85 -4.73
N ASP A 363 0.30 -3.26 -4.81
CA ASP A 363 1.57 -3.99 -4.66
C ASP A 363 1.79 -4.61 -3.26
N SER A 364 1.10 -4.11 -2.22
CA SER A 364 1.32 -4.58 -0.84
C SER A 364 0.87 -6.02 -0.58
N PHE A 365 0.10 -6.60 -1.50
CA PHE A 365 -0.30 -8.02 -1.50
C PHE A 365 0.53 -8.87 -2.47
N GLN A 366 1.32 -8.25 -3.35
CA GLN A 366 2.06 -8.92 -4.43
C GLN A 366 3.52 -9.27 -4.08
N ALA A 367 3.95 -9.05 -2.84
CA ALA A 367 5.30 -9.41 -2.38
C ALA A 367 5.71 -10.82 -2.87
N GLU A 368 6.78 -10.87 -3.68
CA GLU A 368 7.34 -12.13 -4.17
C GLU A 368 7.96 -12.91 -3.00
N ALA A 369 7.86 -14.24 -3.07
CA ALA A 369 8.48 -15.11 -2.07
C ALA A 369 9.99 -15.17 -2.32
N GLY A 370 10.80 -14.74 -1.35
CA GLY A 370 12.26 -14.88 -1.40
C GLY A 370 13.03 -13.69 -1.98
N SER A 371 12.36 -12.68 -2.54
CA SER A 371 12.89 -11.31 -2.44
C SER A 371 12.64 -10.82 -1.03
N ASP A 372 13.32 -9.78 -0.58
CA ASP A 372 12.85 -9.01 0.57
C ASP A 372 11.46 -8.47 0.19
N GLY A 373 10.40 -9.25 0.33
CA GLY A 373 9.01 -8.80 0.23
C GLY A 373 8.70 -7.68 1.25
N GLY A 374 9.67 -7.35 2.11
CA GLY A 374 9.73 -6.19 2.99
C GLY A 374 10.40 -4.94 2.40
N GLY A 375 11.08 -4.98 1.26
CA GLY A 375 11.90 -3.91 0.69
C GLY A 375 11.18 -2.57 0.45
N GLN A 376 9.85 -2.60 0.33
CA GLN A 376 9.01 -1.43 0.11
C GLN A 376 7.96 -1.21 1.21
N LEU A 377 7.70 -2.21 2.06
CA LEU A 377 6.67 -2.14 3.09
C LEU A 377 7.25 -1.54 4.37
N LEU A 378 6.64 -0.45 4.86
CA LEU A 378 7.05 0.20 6.11
C LEU A 378 7.05 -0.75 7.32
N THR A 379 6.32 -1.86 7.25
CA THR A 379 6.32 -2.93 8.26
C THR A 379 7.72 -3.49 8.54
N ARG A 380 8.66 -3.45 7.58
CA ARG A 380 10.03 -3.96 7.77
C ARG A 380 10.79 -3.27 8.91
N PHE A 381 10.40 -2.05 9.24
CA PHE A 381 11.08 -1.26 10.27
C PHE A 381 10.63 -1.60 11.70
N GLY A 382 9.67 -2.52 11.86
CA GLY A 382 9.27 -3.02 13.16
C GLY A 382 10.15 -4.16 13.65
N ASP A 383 10.54 -4.09 14.91
CA ASP A 383 11.11 -5.23 15.66
C ASP A 383 9.98 -6.16 16.13
N ARG A 384 8.86 -5.55 16.54
CA ARG A 384 7.60 -6.23 16.85
C ARG A 384 6.52 -5.79 15.87
N VAL A 385 5.89 -6.75 15.22
CA VAL A 385 4.90 -6.52 14.17
C VAL A 385 3.58 -7.17 14.54
N TYR A 386 2.51 -6.37 14.56
CA TYR A 386 1.14 -6.83 14.73
C TYR A 386 0.38 -6.64 13.41
N MET A 387 0.09 -7.73 12.71
CA MET A 387 -0.66 -7.76 11.45
C MET A 387 -2.13 -8.10 11.71
N GLN A 388 -3.04 -7.20 11.40
CA GLN A 388 -4.48 -7.46 11.45
C GLN A 388 -5.03 -7.63 10.03
N PHE A 389 -5.76 -8.72 9.77
CA PHE A 389 -6.40 -9.02 8.50
C PHE A 389 -7.92 -8.93 8.66
N MET A 390 -8.51 -7.87 8.13
CA MET A 390 -9.96 -7.65 8.15
C MET A 390 -10.63 -8.48 7.06
N VAL A 391 -11.42 -9.48 7.45
CA VAL A 391 -12.24 -10.33 6.59
C VAL A 391 -13.69 -9.82 6.67
N THR A 392 -14.24 -9.41 5.54
CA THR A 392 -15.59 -8.84 5.43
C THR A 392 -16.28 -9.38 4.19
N PRO A 393 -17.52 -9.89 4.27
CA PRO A 393 -18.23 -10.34 3.09
C PRO A 393 -18.20 -9.28 1.96
N PRO A 394 -17.87 -9.66 0.71
CA PRO A 394 -17.70 -8.68 -0.37
C PRO A 394 -18.94 -7.80 -0.60
N ALA A 395 -20.15 -8.34 -0.48
CA ALA A 395 -21.39 -7.56 -0.55
C ALA A 395 -21.45 -6.45 0.50
N ASP A 396 -21.12 -6.75 1.76
CA ASP A 396 -21.09 -5.77 2.85
C ASP A 396 -20.09 -4.64 2.58
N THR A 397 -18.96 -4.94 1.93
CA THR A 397 -17.99 -3.89 1.57
C THR A 397 -18.56 -2.89 0.56
N VAL A 398 -19.46 -3.32 -0.34
CA VAL A 398 -20.16 -2.44 -1.29
C VAL A 398 -21.12 -1.51 -0.53
N GLU A 399 -21.94 -2.06 0.35
CA GLU A 399 -22.89 -1.25 1.13
C GLU A 399 -22.21 -0.28 2.09
N ARG A 400 -21.14 -0.72 2.77
CA ARG A 400 -20.35 0.14 3.66
C ARG A 400 -19.62 1.24 2.88
N ALA A 401 -19.15 0.95 1.67
CA ALA A 401 -18.52 1.97 0.82
C ALA A 401 -19.52 3.06 0.42
N TRP A 402 -20.77 2.69 0.12
CA TRP A 402 -21.85 3.64 -0.15
C TRP A 402 -22.13 4.56 1.04
N GLN A 403 -22.31 4.00 2.24
CA GLN A 403 -22.50 4.81 3.46
C GLN A 403 -21.33 5.78 3.70
N ARG A 404 -20.10 5.35 3.43
CA ARG A 404 -18.92 6.24 3.50
C ARG A 404 -18.90 7.29 2.39
N GLY A 405 -19.45 6.96 1.22
CA GLY A 405 -19.72 7.90 0.13
C GLY A 405 -20.59 9.04 0.61
N GLU A 406 -21.74 8.71 1.20
CA GLU A 406 -22.69 9.68 1.76
C GLU A 406 -22.08 10.53 2.88
N MET A 407 -21.38 9.90 3.84
CA MET A 407 -20.83 10.63 4.99
C MET A 407 -19.61 11.50 4.65
N PHE A 408 -18.76 11.08 3.72
CA PHE A 408 -17.44 11.69 3.52
C PHE A 408 -17.16 12.17 2.09
N GLY A 409 -18.10 11.98 1.16
CA GLY A 409 -17.95 12.29 -0.26
C GLY A 409 -17.04 11.30 -1.01
N ARG A 410 -16.85 10.08 -0.48
CA ARG A 410 -15.88 9.09 -0.98
C ARG A 410 -16.55 7.91 -1.66
N TYR A 411 -17.18 8.17 -2.81
CA TYR A 411 -17.77 7.10 -3.62
C TYR A 411 -16.69 6.31 -4.35
N LYS A 412 -17.00 5.05 -4.66
CA LYS A 412 -16.17 4.14 -5.46
C LYS A 412 -17.09 3.30 -6.35
N ALA A 413 -16.61 2.92 -7.53
CA ALA A 413 -17.33 2.00 -8.38
C ALA A 413 -17.44 0.62 -7.71
N VAL A 414 -18.56 -0.08 -7.97
CA VAL A 414 -18.80 -1.43 -7.43
C VAL A 414 -17.73 -2.40 -7.94
N GLU A 415 -17.40 -2.32 -9.23
CA GLU A 415 -16.36 -3.11 -9.87
C GLU A 415 -15.01 -2.96 -9.16
N ASP A 416 -14.58 -1.72 -8.89
CA ASP A 416 -13.34 -1.45 -8.14
C ASP A 416 -13.39 -2.06 -6.73
N LEU A 417 -14.52 -1.95 -6.02
CA LEU A 417 -14.67 -2.51 -4.67
C LEU A 417 -14.55 -4.03 -4.68
N LEU A 418 -15.22 -4.70 -5.61
CA LEU A 418 -15.18 -6.15 -5.75
C LEU A 418 -13.80 -6.64 -6.22
N ALA A 419 -13.15 -5.92 -7.14
CA ALA A 419 -11.77 -6.20 -7.54
C ALA A 419 -10.79 -6.11 -6.36
N HIS A 420 -10.92 -5.08 -5.50
CA HIS A 420 -10.11 -4.98 -4.28
C HIS A 420 -10.36 -6.14 -3.29
N ASN A 421 -11.57 -6.71 -3.25
CA ASN A 421 -11.85 -7.89 -2.44
C ASN A 421 -11.08 -9.10 -2.98
N VAL A 422 -11.18 -9.37 -4.29
CA VAL A 422 -10.46 -10.48 -4.94
C VAL A 422 -8.96 -10.40 -4.65
N GLU A 423 -8.37 -9.21 -4.83
CA GLU A 423 -6.96 -8.97 -4.57
C GLU A 423 -6.61 -9.19 -3.09
N ALA A 424 -7.36 -8.59 -2.17
CA ALA A 424 -7.10 -8.70 -0.74
C ALA A 424 -7.15 -10.16 -0.28
N TYR A 425 -8.18 -10.92 -0.65
CA TYR A 425 -8.35 -12.32 -0.22
C TYR A 425 -7.41 -13.30 -0.91
N THR A 426 -6.91 -12.95 -2.11
CA THR A 426 -5.82 -13.69 -2.76
C THR A 426 -4.48 -13.42 -2.07
N GLY A 427 -4.23 -12.18 -1.65
CA GLY A 427 -2.96 -11.75 -1.05
C GLY A 427 -2.81 -12.05 0.43
N MET A 428 -3.91 -12.08 1.21
CA MET A 428 -3.89 -12.27 2.66
C MET A 428 -3.12 -13.52 3.11
N PRO A 429 -3.38 -14.73 2.58
CA PRO A 429 -2.61 -15.93 2.94
C PRO A 429 -1.11 -15.78 2.66
N ARG A 430 -0.75 -15.23 1.49
CA ARG A 430 0.66 -15.02 1.10
C ARG A 430 1.37 -14.11 2.10
N LEU A 431 0.75 -12.97 2.41
CA LEU A 431 1.30 -12.01 3.35
C LEU A 431 1.40 -12.59 4.77
N PHE A 432 0.38 -13.32 5.22
CA PHE A 432 0.39 -14.01 6.51
C PHE A 432 1.57 -14.97 6.62
N PHE A 433 1.78 -15.86 5.66
CA PHE A 433 2.91 -16.79 5.72
C PHE A 433 4.28 -16.11 5.62
N ASN A 434 4.40 -15.04 4.83
CA ASN A 434 5.65 -14.28 4.73
C ASN A 434 6.05 -13.70 6.09
N TRP A 435 5.09 -13.19 6.87
CA TRP A 435 5.34 -12.59 8.18
C TRP A 435 5.40 -13.62 9.32
N ALA A 436 4.45 -14.54 9.40
CA ALA A 436 4.39 -15.53 10.48
C ALA A 436 5.60 -16.47 10.51
N LEU A 437 6.24 -16.69 9.34
CA LEU A 437 7.44 -17.53 9.20
C LEU A 437 8.75 -16.72 9.16
N ALA A 438 8.68 -15.40 9.30
CA ALA A 438 9.86 -14.56 9.42
C ALA A 438 10.61 -14.90 10.71
N ARG A 439 11.94 -15.05 10.63
CA ARG A 439 12.77 -15.49 11.77
C ARG A 439 13.48 -14.35 12.48
N ASP A 440 13.53 -13.19 11.86
CA ASP A 440 14.25 -12.00 12.31
C ASP A 440 13.38 -11.05 13.14
N LYS A 441 12.08 -11.36 13.32
CA LYS A 441 11.10 -10.45 13.93
C LYS A 441 10.12 -11.19 14.84
N GLN A 442 9.63 -10.47 15.85
CA GLN A 442 8.50 -10.93 16.65
C GLN A 442 7.20 -10.53 15.96
N VAL A 443 6.45 -11.51 15.45
CA VAL A 443 5.26 -11.27 14.65
C VAL A 443 4.03 -11.88 15.31
N VAL A 444 2.99 -11.06 15.47
CA VAL A 444 1.64 -11.48 15.80
C VAL A 444 0.75 -11.21 14.59
N CYS A 445 -0.03 -12.19 14.17
CA CYS A 445 -1.02 -12.02 13.11
C CYS A 445 -2.40 -12.37 13.64
N GLU A 446 -3.44 -11.64 13.21
CA GLU A 446 -4.82 -11.93 13.58
C GLU A 446 -5.75 -11.72 12.38
N PHE A 447 -6.61 -12.70 12.12
CA PHE A 447 -7.71 -12.60 11.16
C PHE A 447 -8.99 -12.23 11.91
N LEU A 448 -9.64 -11.17 11.46
CA LEU A 448 -10.79 -10.56 12.10
C LEU A 448 -12.01 -10.67 11.19
N ASP A 449 -13.04 -11.37 11.63
CA ASP A 449 -14.34 -11.40 10.97
C ASP A 449 -15.13 -10.14 11.33
N ASN A 450 -15.39 -9.33 10.31
CA ASN A 450 -16.10 -8.08 10.41
C ASN A 450 -17.46 -8.12 9.69
N SER A 451 -18.09 -9.30 9.64
CA SER A 451 -19.52 -9.48 9.30
C SER A 451 -20.48 -9.04 10.43
N VAL A 452 -19.95 -8.40 11.48
CA VAL A 452 -20.73 -7.84 12.59
C VAL A 452 -21.38 -6.50 12.23
N PRO A 453 -22.45 -6.07 12.94
CA PRO A 453 -23.03 -4.74 12.80
C PRO A 453 -22.01 -3.60 12.97
N LEU A 454 -22.30 -2.45 12.37
CA LEU A 454 -21.44 -1.27 12.48
C LEU A 454 -21.31 -0.82 13.95
N GLY A 455 -20.07 -0.65 14.40
CA GLY A 455 -19.76 -0.23 15.77
C GLY A 455 -19.47 -1.41 16.71
N GLU A 456 -19.83 -2.63 16.34
CA GLU A 456 -19.48 -3.81 17.10
C GLU A 456 -18.01 -4.22 16.90
N ARG A 457 -17.49 -4.94 17.88
CA ARG A 457 -16.13 -5.49 17.84
C ARG A 457 -16.10 -6.67 16.88
N PRO A 458 -15.18 -6.70 15.90
CA PRO A 458 -15.04 -7.86 15.02
C PRO A 458 -14.63 -9.10 15.81
N ARG A 459 -14.98 -10.28 15.32
CA ARG A 459 -14.68 -11.57 15.96
C ARG A 459 -13.31 -12.07 15.51
N THR A 460 -12.59 -12.77 16.39
CA THR A 460 -11.31 -13.39 15.98
C THR A 460 -11.59 -14.71 15.24
N ILE A 461 -11.12 -14.80 13.99
CA ILE A 461 -11.17 -16.04 13.19
C ILE A 461 -10.02 -16.96 13.59
N ALA A 462 -8.81 -16.41 13.58
CA ALA A 462 -7.59 -17.11 13.91
C ALA A 462 -6.51 -16.10 14.27
N PHE A 463 -5.56 -16.50 15.10
CA PHE A 463 -4.38 -15.69 15.39
C PHE A 463 -3.12 -16.53 15.52
N TRP A 464 -2.01 -15.98 15.07
CA TRP A 464 -0.66 -16.50 15.22
C TRP A 464 0.05 -15.69 16.29
N ALA A 465 0.46 -16.37 17.36
CA ALA A 465 1.27 -15.80 18.42
C ALA A 465 2.18 -16.90 18.98
N ASP A 466 3.39 -16.52 19.39
CA ASP A 466 4.33 -17.41 20.10
C ASP A 466 4.58 -18.77 19.42
N GLY A 467 4.59 -18.78 18.09
CA GLY A 467 4.88 -19.98 17.30
C GLY A 467 3.68 -20.94 17.13
N ILE A 468 2.49 -20.57 17.58
CA ILE A 468 1.26 -21.38 17.49
C ILE A 468 0.19 -20.63 16.70
N LEU A 469 -0.41 -21.31 15.71
CA LEU A 469 -1.61 -20.82 15.04
C LEU A 469 -2.85 -21.29 15.80
N ASN A 470 -3.55 -20.38 16.46
CA ASN A 470 -4.83 -20.65 17.11
C ASN A 470 -5.97 -20.37 16.12
N ILE A 471 -6.81 -21.37 15.84
CA ILE A 471 -7.95 -21.28 14.91
C ILE A 471 -9.24 -21.37 15.74
N LEU A 472 -10.04 -20.32 15.70
CA LEU A 472 -11.27 -20.18 16.48
C LEU A 472 -12.51 -20.36 15.60
N ASP A 473 -12.42 -19.94 14.33
CA ASP A 473 -13.47 -20.08 13.33
C ASP A 473 -12.94 -20.72 12.04
N VAL A 474 -13.30 -21.99 11.84
CA VAL A 474 -12.96 -22.74 10.63
C VAL A 474 -13.65 -22.15 9.39
N LYS A 475 -14.90 -21.69 9.54
CA LYS A 475 -15.66 -21.12 8.43
C LYS A 475 -14.98 -19.84 7.96
N GLY A 476 -14.57 -18.96 8.87
CA GLY A 476 -13.85 -17.73 8.52
C GLY A 476 -12.57 -17.97 7.70
N LEU A 477 -11.81 -19.04 7.98
CA LEU A 477 -10.64 -19.42 7.16
C LEU A 477 -11.04 -19.93 5.76
N ILE A 478 -12.12 -20.69 5.66
CA ILE A 478 -12.67 -21.17 4.37
C ILE A 478 -13.26 -20.00 3.57
N ASP A 479 -13.87 -19.01 4.24
CA ASP A 479 -14.43 -17.83 3.61
C ASP A 479 -13.37 -16.97 2.92
N ILE A 480 -12.13 -16.94 3.41
CA ILE A 480 -11.01 -16.28 2.70
C ILE A 480 -10.78 -16.91 1.31
N ASP A 481 -10.97 -18.22 1.17
CA ASP A 481 -10.92 -18.88 -0.14
C ASP A 481 -12.20 -18.67 -0.95
N ARG A 482 -13.37 -18.56 -0.32
CA ARG A 482 -14.62 -18.24 -1.03
C ARG A 482 -14.61 -16.82 -1.60
N PHE A 483 -14.13 -15.85 -0.82
CA PHE A 483 -14.20 -14.43 -1.17
C PHE A 483 -13.23 -14.00 -2.28
N ARG A 484 -12.35 -14.88 -2.75
CA ARG A 484 -11.58 -14.64 -4.00
C ARG A 484 -12.37 -14.97 -5.26
N LYS A 485 -13.51 -15.67 -5.15
CA LYS A 485 -14.33 -16.13 -6.29
C LYS A 485 -15.45 -15.14 -6.66
N VAL A 486 -15.26 -13.87 -6.32
CA VAL A 486 -16.23 -12.80 -6.57
C VAL A 486 -16.32 -12.49 -8.06
N ASP A 487 -17.54 -12.36 -8.57
CA ASP A 487 -17.81 -11.74 -9.86
C ASP A 487 -17.76 -10.21 -9.72
N ILE A 488 -16.74 -9.59 -10.30
CA ILE A 488 -16.52 -8.14 -10.22
C ILE A 488 -17.58 -7.33 -10.98
N PHE A 489 -18.35 -7.96 -11.87
CA PHE A 489 -19.43 -7.32 -12.62
C PHE A 489 -20.80 -7.46 -11.95
N ALA A 490 -20.85 -8.01 -10.73
CA ALA A 490 -22.07 -8.14 -9.97
C ALA A 490 -22.75 -6.78 -9.72
N ARG A 491 -24.05 -6.71 -9.99
CA ARG A 491 -24.89 -5.52 -9.81
C ARG A 491 -25.87 -5.61 -8.64
N ALA A 492 -25.77 -6.67 -7.85
CA ALA A 492 -26.60 -6.95 -6.68
C ALA A 492 -25.89 -7.98 -5.78
N PRO A 493 -26.21 -8.04 -4.47
CA PRO A 493 -25.57 -8.95 -3.52
C PRO A 493 -25.62 -10.42 -3.95
N GLU A 494 -26.75 -10.87 -4.49
CA GLU A 494 -26.99 -12.27 -4.86
C GLU A 494 -26.16 -12.71 -6.07
N ALA A 495 -25.66 -11.76 -6.87
CA ALA A 495 -24.85 -12.02 -8.04
C ALA A 495 -23.35 -12.14 -7.71
N VAL A 496 -22.90 -11.73 -6.52
CA VAL A 496 -21.48 -11.66 -6.12
C VAL A 496 -20.73 -12.98 -6.31
N PHE A 497 -21.39 -14.11 -6.07
CA PHE A 497 -20.79 -15.44 -6.19
C PHE A 497 -21.48 -16.31 -7.24
N LYS A 498 -22.18 -15.71 -8.20
CA LYS A 498 -22.96 -16.45 -9.19
C LYS A 498 -22.05 -17.36 -10.02
N GLY A 499 -22.33 -18.66 -10.01
CA GLY A 499 -21.55 -19.67 -10.74
C GLY A 499 -20.27 -20.14 -10.03
N ALA A 500 -19.95 -19.62 -8.84
CA ALA A 500 -18.84 -20.09 -8.04
C ALA A 500 -19.21 -21.28 -7.15
N ASP A 501 -18.33 -22.27 -7.03
CA ASP A 501 -18.48 -23.34 -6.04
C ASP A 501 -18.04 -22.85 -4.65
N LEU A 502 -19.03 -22.64 -3.77
CA LEU A 502 -18.85 -22.20 -2.38
C LEU A 502 -18.86 -23.38 -1.38
N ALA A 503 -19.00 -24.62 -1.83
CA ALA A 503 -18.97 -25.78 -0.95
C ALA A 503 -17.64 -25.82 -0.16
N ALA A 504 -17.71 -26.14 1.14
CA ALA A 504 -16.55 -26.11 2.01
C ALA A 504 -15.35 -26.92 1.47
N PRO A 505 -15.51 -28.17 0.97
CA PRO A 505 -14.39 -28.97 0.48
C PRO A 505 -13.58 -28.31 -0.66
N ALA A 506 -14.25 -27.53 -1.52
CA ALA A 506 -13.64 -26.82 -2.65
C ALA A 506 -12.94 -25.51 -2.27
N ASN A 507 -12.99 -25.11 -0.99
CA ASN A 507 -12.51 -23.82 -0.48
C ASN A 507 -11.61 -23.98 0.75
N THR A 508 -10.87 -25.09 0.84
CA THR A 508 -10.00 -25.41 1.99
C THR A 508 -8.51 -25.15 1.75
N GLY A 509 -8.14 -24.51 0.65
CA GLY A 509 -6.76 -24.27 0.25
C GLY A 509 -5.95 -23.51 1.30
N PHE A 510 -6.49 -22.43 1.88
CA PHE A 510 -5.76 -21.70 2.93
C PHE A 510 -5.57 -22.55 4.20
N LEU A 511 -6.63 -23.21 4.69
CA LEU A 511 -6.55 -24.10 5.85
C LEU A 511 -5.53 -25.24 5.62
N ARG A 512 -5.53 -25.84 4.43
CA ARG A 512 -4.58 -26.88 4.04
C ARG A 512 -3.14 -26.38 4.10
N GLU A 513 -2.88 -25.18 3.59
CA GLU A 513 -1.56 -24.57 3.65
C GLU A 513 -1.12 -24.26 5.10
N CYS A 514 -2.06 -23.85 5.97
CA CYS A 514 -1.77 -23.70 7.40
C CYS A 514 -1.34 -25.03 8.01
N LEU A 515 -2.13 -26.10 7.82
CA LEU A 515 -1.82 -27.46 8.31
C LEU A 515 -0.47 -27.98 7.81
N ARG A 516 -0.08 -27.63 6.59
CA ARG A 516 1.17 -28.05 5.95
C ARG A 516 2.39 -27.28 6.44
N ARG A 517 2.27 -25.95 6.62
CA ARG A 517 3.41 -25.06 6.82
C ARG A 517 3.67 -24.71 8.27
N MET A 518 2.64 -24.70 9.12
CA MET A 518 2.77 -24.28 10.50
C MET A 518 3.29 -25.41 11.38
N ALA A 519 4.22 -25.06 12.28
CA ALA A 519 4.84 -26.01 13.19
C ALA A 519 3.87 -26.49 14.28
N ALA A 520 3.00 -25.61 14.77
CA ALA A 520 1.99 -25.91 15.77
C ALA A 520 0.68 -25.20 15.44
N ILE A 521 -0.43 -25.91 15.56
CA ILE A 521 -1.79 -25.41 15.34
C ILE A 521 -2.67 -25.90 16.47
N ARG A 522 -3.50 -25.01 17.00
CA ARG A 522 -4.50 -25.32 18.01
C ARG A 522 -5.86 -24.87 17.50
N PHE A 523 -6.84 -25.77 17.50
CA PHE A 523 -8.23 -25.37 17.28
C PHE A 523 -8.86 -25.09 18.64
N VAL A 524 -9.59 -23.98 18.75
CA VAL A 524 -10.10 -23.44 20.01
C VAL A 524 -11.58 -23.13 19.85
N GLN A 525 -12.39 -23.46 20.85
CA GLN A 525 -13.79 -23.06 20.87
C GLN A 525 -13.86 -21.56 21.15
N ALA A 526 -14.46 -20.80 20.22
CA ALA A 526 -14.46 -19.34 20.28
C ALA A 526 -15.16 -18.79 21.52
N GLU A 527 -16.23 -19.42 22.01
CA GLU A 527 -17.04 -18.90 23.11
C GLU A 527 -16.40 -19.09 24.48
N THR A 528 -15.58 -20.14 24.64
CA THR A 528 -15.04 -20.56 25.94
C THR A 528 -13.53 -20.38 26.03
N GLY A 529 -12.83 -20.28 24.89
CA GLY A 529 -11.38 -20.35 24.83
C GLY A 529 -10.81 -21.76 25.04
N ARG A 530 -11.67 -22.80 25.14
CA ARG A 530 -11.21 -24.17 25.39
C ARG A 530 -10.57 -24.77 24.14
N ALA A 531 -9.37 -25.33 24.28
CA ALA A 531 -8.68 -25.99 23.19
C ALA A 531 -9.37 -27.31 22.83
N ILE A 532 -9.73 -27.47 21.56
CA ILE A 532 -10.40 -28.65 21.03
C ILE A 532 -9.38 -29.71 20.64
N LEU A 533 -8.40 -29.32 19.83
CA LEU A 533 -7.34 -30.22 19.38
C LEU A 533 -6.06 -29.45 19.06
N ARG A 534 -4.93 -30.17 19.13
CA ARG A 534 -3.60 -29.64 18.86
C ARG A 534 -2.89 -30.50 17.83
N LEU A 535 -2.31 -29.85 16.84
CA LEU A 535 -1.43 -30.44 15.85
C LEU A 535 -0.03 -29.89 15.99
N ASP A 536 0.97 -30.77 16.07
CA ASP A 536 2.38 -30.40 15.95
C ASP A 536 2.95 -31.06 14.68
N ARG A 537 3.44 -30.24 13.75
CA ARG A 537 3.95 -30.63 12.42
C ARG A 537 2.98 -31.54 11.66
N GLY A 538 1.69 -31.18 11.70
CA GLY A 538 0.60 -31.91 11.04
C GLY A 538 0.19 -33.21 11.73
N ARG A 539 0.77 -33.58 12.88
CA ARG A 539 0.36 -34.75 13.67
C ARG A 539 -0.51 -34.32 14.83
N LEU A 540 -1.62 -35.03 15.05
CA LEU A 540 -2.52 -34.80 16.18
C LEU A 540 -1.83 -35.23 17.48
N THR A 541 -1.52 -34.27 18.35
CA THR A 541 -0.76 -34.47 19.59
C THR A 541 -1.61 -34.30 20.84
N GLY A 542 -2.77 -33.65 20.73
CA GLY A 542 -3.71 -33.49 21.83
C GLY A 542 -5.15 -33.37 21.33
N LEU A 543 -6.08 -33.95 22.08
CA LEU A 543 -7.51 -33.89 21.79
C LEU A 543 -8.32 -33.73 23.08
N ASN A 544 -9.20 -32.74 23.11
CA ASN A 544 -10.26 -32.64 24.09
C ASN A 544 -11.51 -33.32 23.53
N ARG A 545 -11.78 -34.55 23.99
CA ARG A 545 -12.84 -35.40 23.41
C ARG A 545 -14.23 -34.79 23.60
N ASP A 546 -14.49 -34.18 24.75
CA ASP A 546 -15.78 -33.56 25.06
C ASP A 546 -16.02 -32.34 24.17
N ALA A 547 -15.04 -31.44 24.05
CA ALA A 547 -15.13 -30.27 23.18
C ALA A 547 -15.21 -30.66 21.69
N PHE A 548 -14.47 -31.71 21.29
CA PHE A 548 -14.50 -32.22 19.92
C PHE A 548 -15.84 -32.87 19.57
N ALA A 549 -16.43 -33.65 20.48
CA ALA A 549 -17.76 -34.24 20.30
C ALA A 549 -18.89 -33.20 20.31
N ALA A 550 -18.69 -32.09 21.03
CA ALA A 550 -19.64 -30.97 21.04
C ALA A 550 -19.59 -30.11 19.76
N LEU A 551 -18.62 -30.32 18.87
CA LEU A 551 -18.59 -29.63 17.58
C LEU A 551 -19.75 -30.10 16.70
N GLY A 552 -20.55 -29.16 16.21
CA GLY A 552 -21.63 -29.48 15.27
C GLY A 552 -21.15 -30.13 13.96
N ASP A 553 -22.08 -30.76 13.23
CA ASP A 553 -21.85 -31.39 11.92
C ASP A 553 -21.96 -30.42 10.75
N GLY A 554 -21.51 -29.17 10.95
CA GLY A 554 -21.48 -28.17 9.90
C GLY A 554 -20.55 -28.59 8.74
N PRO A 555 -20.88 -28.21 7.48
CA PRO A 555 -20.10 -28.60 6.31
C PRO A 555 -18.64 -28.11 6.37
N ASP A 556 -18.39 -26.95 6.99
CA ASP A 556 -17.06 -26.38 7.17
C ASP A 556 -16.18 -27.22 8.12
N TRP A 557 -16.74 -27.64 9.26
CA TRP A 557 -16.06 -28.55 10.19
C TRP A 557 -15.88 -29.95 9.62
N ALA A 558 -16.84 -30.46 8.84
CA ALA A 558 -16.69 -31.74 8.14
C ALA A 558 -15.51 -31.69 7.15
N ALA A 559 -15.38 -30.61 6.37
CA ALA A 559 -14.25 -30.41 5.46
C ALA A 559 -12.91 -30.27 6.22
N ALA A 560 -12.89 -29.57 7.36
CA ALA A 560 -11.71 -29.46 8.20
C ALA A 560 -11.31 -30.81 8.83
N ARG A 561 -12.26 -31.58 9.36
CA ARG A 561 -12.02 -32.94 9.90
C ARG A 561 -11.40 -33.86 8.84
N ALA A 562 -11.92 -33.81 7.62
CA ALA A 562 -11.38 -34.57 6.49
C ALA A 562 -9.94 -34.19 6.15
N LEU A 563 -9.58 -32.89 6.23
CA LEU A 563 -8.21 -32.44 6.01
C LEU A 563 -7.25 -32.79 7.15
N ILE A 564 -7.72 -32.69 8.40
CA ILE A 564 -6.92 -32.99 9.59
C ILE A 564 -6.60 -34.49 9.64
N GLY A 565 -7.51 -35.34 9.16
CA GLY A 565 -7.34 -36.79 9.20
C GLY A 565 -7.46 -37.35 10.62
N VAL A 566 -8.46 -36.89 11.38
CA VAL A 566 -8.71 -37.40 12.74
C VAL A 566 -9.07 -38.90 12.65
N PRO A 567 -8.33 -39.80 13.33
CA PRO A 567 -8.61 -41.23 13.29
C PRO A 567 -9.95 -41.56 13.95
N ALA A 568 -10.60 -42.63 13.50
CA ALA A 568 -11.85 -43.11 14.10
C ALA A 568 -11.66 -43.53 15.57
N ASP A 569 -10.50 -44.13 15.88
CA ASP A 569 -10.08 -44.38 17.26
C ASP A 569 -9.19 -43.24 17.76
N THR A 570 -9.71 -42.50 18.74
CA THR A 570 -9.02 -41.37 19.37
C THR A 570 -8.47 -41.69 20.76
N THR A 571 -8.56 -42.95 21.22
CA THR A 571 -8.14 -43.35 22.58
C THR A 571 -6.64 -43.18 22.81
N ALA A 572 -5.82 -43.45 21.78
CA ALA A 572 -4.37 -43.31 21.84
C ALA A 572 -3.86 -41.85 21.82
N ILE A 573 -4.74 -40.87 21.54
CA ILE A 573 -4.35 -39.46 21.49
C ILE A 573 -4.35 -38.89 22.92
N PRO A 574 -3.28 -38.18 23.35
CA PRO A 574 -3.25 -37.53 24.65
C PRO A 574 -4.44 -36.57 24.88
N THR A 575 -4.97 -36.54 26.09
CA THR A 575 -6.03 -35.60 26.47
C THR A 575 -5.48 -34.18 26.49
N LEU A 576 -6.18 -33.25 25.82
CA LEU A 576 -5.87 -31.83 25.82
C LEU A 576 -6.77 -31.10 26.82
N ASP A 577 -6.16 -30.49 27.83
CA ASP A 577 -6.85 -29.67 28.83
C ASP A 577 -6.19 -28.29 28.92
N GLU A 578 -6.32 -27.53 27.85
CA GLU A 578 -5.82 -26.16 27.73
C GLU A 578 -7.01 -25.21 27.52
N THR A 579 -7.01 -24.07 28.21
CA THR A 579 -7.99 -23.00 28.02
C THR A 579 -7.24 -21.69 27.86
N LEU A 580 -7.47 -20.97 26.77
CA LEU A 580 -6.86 -19.69 26.51
C LEU A 580 -7.71 -18.56 27.10
N ASN A 581 -7.03 -17.51 27.57
CA ASN A 581 -7.65 -16.33 28.14
C ASN A 581 -7.49 -15.13 27.19
N PRO A 582 -8.58 -14.55 26.65
CA PRO A 582 -8.52 -13.39 25.75
C PRO A 582 -7.76 -12.18 26.33
N ALA A 583 -7.71 -12.03 27.65
CA ALA A 583 -6.99 -10.94 28.31
C ALA A 583 -5.46 -11.07 28.21
N GLU A 584 -4.97 -12.31 28.14
CA GLU A 584 -3.53 -12.66 28.08
C GLU A 584 -3.02 -12.74 26.65
N GLU A 585 -3.92 -12.93 25.68
CA GLU A 585 -3.57 -13.06 24.26
C GLU A 585 -3.45 -11.70 23.55
N PRO A 586 -2.55 -11.57 22.56
CA PRO A 586 -2.30 -10.33 21.82
C PRO A 586 -3.37 -10.05 20.73
N THR A 587 -4.62 -10.45 20.96
CA THR A 587 -5.74 -10.33 20.02
C THR A 587 -6.55 -9.04 20.20
N LEU A 588 -7.07 -8.51 19.10
CA LEU A 588 -7.99 -7.37 19.06
C LEU A 588 -9.45 -7.80 18.95
N GLY A 589 -9.75 -8.95 18.35
CA GLY A 589 -11.14 -9.38 18.13
C GLY A 589 -11.82 -9.86 19.41
N ALA A 590 -13.13 -10.07 19.32
CA ALA A 590 -13.94 -10.66 20.37
C ALA A 590 -13.92 -12.19 20.27
N TRP A 591 -13.65 -12.84 21.40
CA TRP A 591 -13.77 -14.27 21.66
C TRP A 591 -13.61 -14.52 23.16
N GLY A 592 -13.91 -15.73 23.62
CA GLY A 592 -13.98 -16.15 25.00
C GLY A 592 -15.23 -15.63 25.71
N PRO A 593 -15.39 -15.95 27.01
CA PRO A 593 -16.52 -15.46 27.80
C PRO A 593 -16.46 -13.92 27.87
N PRO A 594 -17.61 -13.23 27.80
CA PRO A 594 -17.64 -11.78 27.89
C PRO A 594 -16.97 -11.33 29.19
N ALA A 595 -16.03 -10.38 29.10
CA ALA A 595 -15.34 -9.85 30.27
C ALA A 595 -16.37 -9.25 31.23
N ALA A 596 -16.23 -9.50 32.54
CA ALA A 596 -17.15 -9.01 33.57
C ALA A 596 -17.37 -7.48 33.54
N SER A 597 -16.46 -6.71 32.92
CA SER A 597 -16.60 -5.26 32.73
C SER A 597 -17.43 -4.84 31.50
N GLU A 598 -17.66 -5.70 30.50
CA GLU A 598 -18.51 -5.37 29.34
C GLU A 598 -20.01 -5.54 29.64
N ALA A 599 -20.36 -6.36 30.64
CA ALA A 599 -21.72 -6.51 31.12
C ALA A 599 -22.26 -5.21 31.76
N ALA A 600 -21.41 -4.46 32.46
CA ALA A 600 -21.78 -3.19 33.10
C ALA A 600 -22.04 -2.07 32.08
N SER A 601 -21.30 -2.03 30.97
CA SER A 601 -21.47 -1.03 29.91
C SER A 601 -22.78 -1.20 29.12
N ARG A 602 -23.29 -2.44 29.03
CA ARG A 602 -24.58 -2.71 28.36
C ARG A 602 -25.78 -2.28 29.21
N THR A 603 -25.64 -2.20 30.52
CA THR A 603 -26.74 -1.78 31.40
C THR A 603 -26.95 -0.26 31.42
N VAL A 604 -25.91 0.53 31.15
CA VAL A 604 -25.99 2.02 31.17
C VAL A 604 -26.59 2.59 29.87
N GLY A 605 -26.61 1.83 28.77
CA GLY A 605 -27.19 2.26 27.49
C GLY A 605 -28.70 2.09 27.35
N ALA A 606 -29.38 1.49 28.33
CA ALA A 606 -30.83 1.22 28.27
C ALA A 606 -31.71 2.33 28.88
N ASP A 607 -31.12 3.33 29.56
CA ASP A 607 -31.85 4.39 30.29
C ASP A 607 -31.79 5.78 29.64
N LEU A 608 -31.47 5.88 28.35
CA LEU A 608 -31.59 7.12 27.58
C LEU A 608 -32.30 6.88 26.24
N THR A 609 -33.60 6.60 26.32
CA THR A 609 -34.57 6.83 25.23
C THR A 609 -35.00 8.28 25.19
#